data_AF-A0A379AG90-F1
#
_entry.id   AF-A0A379AG90-F1
#
_cell.length_a   1.000
_cell.length_b   1.000
_cell.length_c   1.000
_cell.angle_alpha   90.00
_cell.angle_beta   90.00
_cell.angle_gamma   90.00
#
_symmetry.space_group_name_H-M   'P 1'
#
loop_
_entity.id
_entity.type
_entity.pdbx_description
1 polymer ?
#
loop_
_entity_poly.entity_id
_entity_poly.type
_entity_poly.pdbx_seq_one_letter_code
_entity_poly.pdbx_strand_id
1 'polypeptide(L)'
;MDAQHSRGHIMHKTYSGQSLTLLDPLLSRLLSIVDPKIEVMSGYPANCSVWLTVYYQRKSRQWSYEWYDRVGYHRPTELGSSMECLMREVSDRGASHQEHLIARRAMAESVFFEA
;
A
#
# COMPACT_ATOMS: atom_id res chain seq x y z
N MET A 1 -32.63 -28.85 -14.38
CA MET A 1 -31.32 -29.49 -14.61
C MET A 1 -30.37 -28.37 -15.02
N ASP A 2 -29.97 -27.48 -14.10
CA ASP A 2 -29.03 -27.73 -12.96
C ASP A 2 -27.71 -28.30 -13.50
N ALA A 3 -26.51 -27.78 -13.25
CA ALA A 3 -26.00 -26.82 -12.27
C ALA A 3 -24.68 -26.22 -12.82
N GLN A 4 -24.31 -24.94 -12.55
CA GLN A 4 -23.35 -24.48 -11.51
C GLN A 4 -21.96 -25.15 -11.56
N HIS A 5 -20.80 -24.52 -11.34
CA HIS A 5 -20.30 -23.16 -11.05
C HIS A 5 -18.75 -23.34 -10.98
N SER A 6 -17.88 -22.39 -11.32
CA SER A 6 -17.32 -21.42 -10.36
C SER A 6 -16.31 -20.53 -11.11
N ARG A 7 -16.59 -19.24 -11.29
CA ARG A 7 -16.34 -18.10 -10.38
C ARG A 7 -14.90 -17.56 -10.44
N GLY A 8 -14.65 -16.69 -11.42
CA GLY A 8 -13.77 -15.55 -11.20
C GLY A 8 -14.49 -14.55 -10.30
N HIS A 9 -13.90 -14.20 -9.16
CA HIS A 9 -14.39 -13.15 -8.28
C HIS A 9 -13.43 -11.96 -8.36
N ILE A 10 -13.75 -10.97 -9.20
CA ILE A 10 -13.25 -9.61 -9.02
C ILE A 10 -14.37 -8.85 -8.34
N MET A 11 -14.21 -8.58 -7.05
CA MET A 11 -15.18 -7.84 -6.27
C MET A 11 -14.76 -6.37 -6.18
N HIS A 12 -15.12 -5.58 -7.20
CA HIS A 12 -15.21 -4.14 -7.08
C HIS A 12 -16.69 -3.78 -6.81
N LYS A 13 -17.02 -3.44 -5.58
CA LYS A 13 -18.30 -2.79 -5.25
C LYS A 13 -18.03 -1.34 -4.86
N THR A 14 -18.49 -0.42 -5.69
CA THR A 14 -18.78 0.95 -5.26
C THR A 14 -19.86 1.54 -6.17
N TYR A 15 -21.05 1.75 -5.61
CA TYR A 15 -22.10 2.67 -6.06
C TYR A 15 -22.46 3.50 -4.82
N SER A 16 -22.80 4.78 -4.85
CA SER A 16 -23.41 5.62 -5.87
C SER A 16 -22.96 7.07 -5.69
N GLY A 17 -22.85 7.84 -6.77
CA GLY A 17 -22.76 9.28 -6.69
C GLY A 17 -24.11 9.90 -6.30
N GLN A 18 -24.10 10.89 -5.40
CA GLN A 18 -24.82 12.16 -5.54
C GLN A 18 -24.55 13.10 -4.34
N SER A 19 -24.40 14.38 -4.70
CA SER A 19 -24.56 15.61 -3.90
C SER A 19 -23.45 16.03 -2.93
N LEU A 20 -22.67 17.03 -3.39
CA LEU A 20 -21.87 17.92 -2.55
C LEU A 20 -22.78 18.94 -1.82
N THR A 21 -22.23 19.48 -0.72
CA THR A 21 -22.66 20.61 0.13
C THR A 21 -23.37 20.23 1.44
N LEU A 22 -22.74 20.61 2.57
CA LEU A 22 -23.16 20.49 4.00
C LEU A 22 -22.52 19.41 4.92
N LEU A 23 -21.27 18.94 4.70
CA LEU A 23 -20.65 17.94 5.59
C LEU A 23 -19.27 18.29 6.19
N ASP A 24 -18.85 19.55 6.17
CA ASP A 24 -17.47 19.89 6.58
C ASP A 24 -17.09 19.59 8.05
N PRO A 25 -17.95 19.78 9.08
CA PRO A 25 -17.56 19.52 10.48
C PRO A 25 -17.52 18.03 10.84
N LEU A 26 -18.37 17.21 10.22
CA LEU A 26 -18.42 15.76 10.48
C LEU A 26 -17.36 15.02 9.67
N LEU A 27 -17.05 15.46 8.44
CA LEU A 27 -15.95 14.90 7.67
C LEU A 27 -14.59 15.24 8.28
N SER A 28 -14.38 16.46 8.79
CA SER A 28 -13.15 16.79 9.53
C SER A 28 -13.01 15.98 10.84
N ARG A 29 -14.12 15.70 11.54
CA ARG A 29 -14.14 14.76 12.68
C ARG A 29 -13.91 13.31 12.25
N LEU A 30 -14.46 12.85 11.13
CA LEU A 30 -14.17 11.52 10.59
C LEU A 30 -12.72 11.40 10.11
N LEU A 31 -12.16 12.42 9.47
CA LEU A 31 -10.73 12.51 9.14
C LEU A 31 -9.85 12.54 10.41
N SER A 32 -10.36 13.10 11.53
CA SER A 32 -9.70 12.99 12.83
C SER A 32 -9.79 11.57 13.45
N ILE A 33 -10.77 10.77 13.02
CA ILE A 33 -10.93 9.35 13.40
C ILE A 33 -10.11 8.43 12.47
N VAL A 34 -9.89 8.81 11.21
CA VAL A 34 -8.98 8.10 10.30
C VAL A 34 -7.56 8.31 10.81
N ASP A 35 -6.86 7.21 11.06
CA ASP A 35 -5.44 7.23 11.31
C ASP A 35 -4.72 7.40 9.97
N PRO A 36 -4.16 8.59 9.68
CA PRO A 36 -3.60 8.87 8.36
C PRO A 36 -2.43 7.93 8.09
N LYS A 37 -2.45 7.32 6.90
CA LYS A 37 -1.33 6.53 6.40
C LYS A 37 -0.20 7.46 5.97
N ILE A 38 0.93 7.38 6.66
CA ILE A 38 2.16 8.08 6.29
C ILE A 38 2.98 7.11 5.44
N GLU A 39 3.25 7.47 4.20
CA GLU A 39 4.12 6.67 3.33
C GLU A 39 5.56 6.75 3.83
N VAL A 40 6.15 5.60 4.14
CA VAL A 40 7.51 5.50 4.69
C VAL A 40 8.48 5.00 3.63
N MET A 41 8.11 3.94 2.90
CA MET A 41 8.92 3.38 1.83
C MET A 41 8.05 2.92 0.67
N SER A 42 8.57 3.01 -0.56
CA SER A 42 7.93 2.42 -1.73
C SER A 42 8.95 1.96 -2.77
N GLY A 43 8.58 0.97 -3.58
CA GLY A 43 9.45 0.40 -4.61
C GLY A 43 9.23 -1.09 -4.84
N TYR A 44 10.27 -1.77 -5.33
CA TYR A 44 10.24 -3.21 -5.56
C TYR A 44 11.04 -3.92 -4.46
N PRO A 45 10.41 -4.77 -3.62
CA PRO A 45 11.14 -5.62 -2.69
C PRO A 45 12.05 -6.61 -3.42
N ALA A 46 13.07 -7.12 -2.72
CA ALA A 46 13.85 -8.24 -3.24
C ALA A 46 12.94 -9.46 -3.45
N ASN A 47 13.20 -10.20 -4.52
CA ASN A 47 12.44 -11.35 -5.00
C ASN A 47 11.01 -11.05 -5.46
N CYS A 48 10.65 -9.77 -5.60
CA CYS A 48 9.32 -9.35 -6.06
C CYS A 48 9.41 -8.58 -7.38
N SER A 49 8.46 -8.89 -8.26
CA SER A 49 8.10 -8.17 -9.47
C SER A 49 7.03 -7.10 -9.22
N VAL A 50 6.33 -7.12 -8.09
CA VAL A 50 5.22 -6.21 -7.78
C VAL A 50 5.67 -5.02 -6.91
N TRP A 51 5.14 -3.83 -7.19
CA TRP A 51 5.41 -2.62 -6.40
C TRP A 51 4.74 -2.71 -5.02
N LEU A 52 5.49 -2.35 -3.98
CA LEU A 52 5.04 -2.31 -2.59
C LEU A 52 5.11 -0.87 -2.08
N THR A 53 4.07 -0.44 -1.37
CA THR A 53 4.12 0.76 -0.53
C THR A 53 3.91 0.39 0.95
N VAL A 54 4.80 0.89 1.80
CA VAL A 54 4.80 0.69 3.25
C VAL A 54 4.32 1.96 3.93
N TYR A 55 3.28 1.82 4.74
CA TYR A 55 2.69 2.92 5.50
C TYR A 55 2.82 2.72 7.00
N TYR A 56 3.00 3.83 7.71
CA TYR A 56 2.89 3.88 9.16
C TYR A 56 1.73 4.79 9.59
N GLN A 57 1.02 4.34 10.63
CA GLN A 57 -0.17 4.97 11.17
C GLN A 57 0.11 5.32 12.63
N ARG A 58 0.40 6.61 12.91
CA ARG A 58 0.92 7.05 14.23
C ARG A 58 -0.08 6.90 15.36
N LYS A 59 -1.38 7.11 15.12
CA LYS A 59 -2.38 7.09 16.20
C LYS A 59 -2.58 5.69 16.76
N SER A 60 -2.64 4.70 15.88
CA SER A 60 -2.80 3.27 16.16
C SER A 60 -1.47 2.54 16.34
N ARG A 61 -0.36 3.17 15.93
CA ARG A 61 1.00 2.61 15.90
C ARG A 61 1.09 1.36 15.04
N GLN A 62 0.32 1.31 13.95
CA GLN A 62 0.26 0.17 13.05
C GLN A 62 1.06 0.40 11.77
N TRP A 63 1.57 -0.70 11.22
CA TRP A 63 2.16 -0.76 9.89
C TRP A 63 1.15 -1.38 8.94
N SER A 64 1.07 -0.86 7.71
CA SER A 64 0.26 -1.47 6.65
C SER A 64 1.03 -1.50 5.34
N TYR A 65 0.69 -2.47 4.51
CA TYR A 65 1.38 -2.79 3.27
C TYR A 65 0.37 -2.81 2.13
N GLU A 66 0.69 -2.16 1.02
CA GLU A 66 -0.15 -2.16 -0.18
C GLU A 66 0.67 -2.64 -1.37
N TRP A 67 0.21 -3.73 -1.99
CA TRP A 67 0.79 -4.32 -3.19
C TRP A 67 0.03 -3.86 -4.42
N TYR A 68 0.75 -3.51 -5.48
CA TYR A 68 0.19 -3.00 -6.72
C TYR A 68 0.44 -4.01 -7.85
N ASP A 69 -0.39 -5.05 -7.91
CA ASP A 69 -0.29 -6.19 -8.85
C ASP A 69 -0.94 -5.93 -10.23
N ARG A 70 -1.33 -4.69 -10.50
CA ARG A 70 -1.98 -4.33 -11.75
C ARG A 70 -1.00 -4.30 -12.91
N VAL A 71 -1.48 -4.70 -14.09
CA VAL A 71 -0.74 -4.56 -15.35
C VAL A 71 -0.25 -3.11 -15.50
N GLY A 72 1.07 -2.94 -15.63
CA GLY A 72 1.73 -1.63 -15.67
C GLY A 72 2.49 -1.23 -14.40
N TYR A 73 2.29 -1.93 -13.27
CA TYR A 73 3.02 -1.70 -12.01
C TYR A 73 4.12 -2.73 -11.75
N HIS A 74 4.25 -3.75 -12.61
CA HIS A 74 5.34 -4.71 -12.54
C HIS A 74 6.69 -4.05 -12.75
N ARG A 75 7.72 -4.64 -12.14
CA ARG A 75 9.11 -4.22 -12.23
C ARG A 75 9.55 -4.19 -13.69
N PRO A 76 9.95 -3.02 -14.22
CA PRO A 76 10.55 -2.91 -15.53
C PRO A 76 11.81 -3.77 -15.60
N THR A 77 11.98 -4.52 -16.69
CA THR A 77 13.12 -5.42 -16.90
C THR A 77 14.46 -4.70 -16.93
N GLU A 78 14.45 -3.38 -17.19
CA GLU A 78 15.62 -2.52 -17.23
C GLU A 78 16.15 -2.19 -15.82
N LEU A 79 15.35 -2.39 -14.77
CA LEU A 79 15.73 -2.12 -13.37
C LEU A 79 16.53 -3.27 -12.72
N GLY A 80 17.09 -4.17 -13.52
CA GLY A 80 18.00 -5.22 -13.04
C GLY A 80 17.29 -6.43 -12.44
N SER A 81 18.06 -7.23 -11.69
CA SER A 81 17.64 -8.54 -11.18
C SER A 81 16.52 -8.41 -10.14
N SER A 82 15.52 -9.30 -10.20
CA SER A 82 14.46 -9.41 -9.19
C SER A 82 15.01 -9.63 -7.78
N MET A 83 16.23 -10.14 -7.65
CA MET A 83 16.92 -10.36 -6.36
C MET A 83 17.30 -9.05 -5.66
N GLU A 84 17.40 -7.94 -6.38
CA GLU A 84 17.77 -6.64 -5.81
C GLU A 84 16.56 -5.94 -5.18
N CYS A 85 16.72 -5.43 -3.97
CA CYS A 85 15.73 -4.57 -3.32
C CYS A 85 15.86 -3.14 -3.85
N LEU A 86 14.80 -2.62 -4.48
CA LEU A 86 14.70 -1.25 -4.99
C LEU A 86 13.73 -0.39 -4.15
N MET A 87 13.41 -0.83 -2.94
CA MET A 87 12.61 -0.03 -2.01
C MET A 87 13.37 1.23 -1.60
N ARG A 88 12.71 2.38 -1.68
CA ARG A 88 13.28 3.68 -1.33
C ARG A 88 12.48 4.35 -0.22
N GLU A 89 13.16 5.15 0.57
CA GLU A 89 12.54 5.99 1.58
C GLU A 89 11.81 7.15 0.92
N VAL A 90 10.63 7.46 1.45
CA VAL A 90 9.80 8.56 0.99
C VAL A 90 9.95 9.71 1.97
N SER A 91 10.63 10.78 1.55
CA SER A 91 11.02 11.91 2.41
C SER A 91 10.03 13.07 2.38
N ASP A 92 9.19 13.16 1.35
CA ASP A 92 8.25 14.27 1.12
C ASP A 92 6.83 14.02 1.67
N ARG A 93 6.60 12.86 2.32
CA ARG A 93 5.28 12.45 2.84
C ARG A 93 5.15 12.50 4.37
N GLY A 94 6.12 13.10 5.05
CA GLY A 94 6.04 13.39 6.49
C GLY A 94 6.44 12.23 7.42
N ALA A 95 7.04 11.17 6.87
CA ALA A 95 7.72 10.14 7.64
C ALA A 95 8.96 10.74 8.33
N SER A 96 9.14 10.39 9.60
CA SER A 96 10.29 10.76 10.41
C SER A 96 11.46 9.81 10.15
N HIS A 97 12.68 10.27 10.46
CA HIS A 97 13.88 9.45 10.34
C HIS A 97 13.79 8.13 11.12
N GLN A 98 13.15 8.14 12.30
CA GLN A 98 12.98 6.93 13.11
C GLN A 98 12.03 5.93 12.44
N GLU A 99 10.96 6.39 11.81
CA GLU A 99 10.04 5.53 11.06
C GLU A 99 10.75 4.91 9.85
N HIS A 100 11.57 5.70 9.14
CA HIS A 100 12.42 5.18 8.06
C HIS A 100 13.41 4.11 8.55
N LEU A 101 14.10 4.34 9.68
CA LEU A 101 15.02 3.36 10.26
C LEU A 101 14.33 2.04 10.62
N ILE A 102 13.13 2.11 11.21
CA ILE A 102 12.35 0.91 11.56
C ILE A 102 11.90 0.18 10.30
N ALA A 103 11.37 0.90 9.30
CA ALA A 103 10.96 0.30 8.04
C ALA A 103 12.13 -0.37 7.32
N ARG A 104 13.29 0.29 7.26
CA ARG A 104 14.50 -0.27 6.64
C ARG A 104 14.97 -1.55 7.31
N ARG A 105 14.95 -1.58 8.65
CA ARG A 105 15.28 -2.79 9.41
C ARG A 105 14.28 -3.91 9.11
N ALA A 106 12.98 -3.61 9.14
CA ALA A 106 11.94 -4.58 8.82
C ALA A 106 12.10 -5.13 7.39
N MET A 107 12.44 -4.29 6.42
CA MET A 107 12.70 -4.69 5.04
C MET A 107 13.94 -5.59 4.89
N ALA A 108 14.97 -5.39 5.72
CA ALA A 108 16.17 -6.23 5.71
C ALA A 108 15.98 -7.58 6.40
N GLU A 109 15.11 -7.63 7.41
CA GLU A 109 14.78 -8.85 8.17
C GLU A 109 13.69 -9.70 7.50
N SER A 110 12.84 -9.07 6.69
CA SER A 110 11.73 -9.74 6.02
C SER A 110 12.15 -10.34 4.69
N VAL A 111 11.76 -11.58 4.45
CA VAL A 111 11.82 -12.18 3.11
C VAL A 111 10.42 -12.05 2.50
N PHE A 112 10.31 -11.19 1.48
CA PHE A 112 9.07 -11.04 0.73
C PHE A 112 9.01 -12.14 -0.35
N PHE A 113 7.89 -12.84 -0.39
CA PHE A 113 7.57 -13.80 -1.44
C PHE A 113 6.29 -13.36 -2.12
N GLU A 114 6.27 -13.35 -3.45
CA GLU A 114 5.02 -13.17 -4.20
C GLU A 114 4.12 -14.39 -3.98
N ALA A 115 2.84 -14.14 -3.75
CA ALA A 115 1.82 -15.17 -3.47
C ALA A 115 1.24 -15.77 -4.75
#